data_AF-A0A7K6T6K3-F1
#
_entry.id   AF-A0A7K6T6K3-F1
#
_cell.length_a   1.000
_cell.length_b   1.000
_cell.length_c   1.000
_cell.angle_alpha   90.00
_cell.angle_beta   90.00
_cell.angle_gamma   90.00
#
_symmetry.space_group_name_H-M   'P 1'
#
loop_
_entity.id
_entity.type
_entity.pdbx_description
1 polymer ?
#
loop_
_entity_poly.entity_id
_entity_poly.type
_entity_poly.pdbx_seq_one_letter_code
_entity_poly.pdbx_strand_id
1 'polypeptide(L)'
;WHSLYPPIASDGARQKYKQEFDTDLKRYKQLCAEMDGVNDRINQLSKQLDSISEDSPQYQDVAEEYNRLKDLKRSPDYQTKKLETKTLRNKLFHIKRMVSDYDKV
;
A
#
# COMPACT_ATOMS: atom_id res chain seq x y z
N TRP A 1 13.73 12.26 3.32
CA TRP A 1 14.29 11.83 2.02
C TRP A 1 15.32 12.80 1.47
N HIS A 2 15.20 14.12 1.66
CA HIS A 2 16.17 15.12 1.17
C HIS A 2 17.65 14.86 1.50
N SER A 3 17.97 14.38 2.71
CA SER A 3 19.36 14.05 3.09
C SER A 3 19.87 12.74 2.50
N LEU A 4 18.98 11.75 2.30
CA LEU A 4 19.33 10.43 1.76
C LEU A 4 19.37 10.42 0.22
N TYR A 5 18.56 11.28 -0.39
CA TYR A 5 18.45 11.42 -1.84
C TYR A 5 18.58 12.91 -2.23
N PRO A 6 19.79 13.50 -2.13
CA PRO A 6 20.04 14.86 -2.60
C PRO A 6 19.83 15.02 -4.12
N PRO A 7 19.89 16.26 -4.65
CA PRO A 7 19.89 16.49 -6.10
C PRO A 7 20.97 15.67 -6.81
N ILE A 8 20.62 15.09 -7.96
CA ILE A 8 21.51 14.24 -8.74
C ILE A 8 22.54 15.10 -9.46
N ALA A 9 23.81 14.70 -9.41
CA ALA A 9 24.92 15.41 -10.03
C ALA A 9 25.64 14.60 -11.13
N SER A 10 25.21 13.37 -11.42
CA SER A 10 25.82 12.51 -12.44
C SER A 10 24.89 11.38 -12.89
N ASP A 11 25.13 10.86 -14.10
CA ASP A 11 24.40 9.71 -14.65
C ASP A 11 24.56 8.45 -13.79
N GLY A 12 25.74 8.25 -13.19
CA GLY A 12 25.97 7.16 -12.24
C GLY A 12 25.06 7.25 -11.02
N ALA A 13 24.88 8.45 -10.46
CA ALA A 13 23.95 8.67 -9.35
C ALA A 13 22.49 8.52 -9.81
N ARG A 14 22.15 9.02 -11.01
CA ARG A 14 20.83 8.85 -11.63
C ARG A 14 20.44 7.38 -11.76
N GLN A 15 21.34 6.55 -12.26
CA GLN A 15 21.08 5.13 -12.47
C GLN A 15 20.86 4.39 -11.15
N LYS A 16 21.61 4.73 -10.10
CA LYS A 16 21.39 4.19 -8.74
C LYS A 16 20.01 4.55 -8.21
N TYR A 17 19.61 5.83 -8.32
CA TYR A 17 18.29 6.29 -7.87
C TYR A 17 17.18 5.55 -8.61
N LYS A 18 17.35 5.32 -9.91
CA LYS A 18 16.39 4.58 -10.72
C LYS A 18 16.28 3.11 -10.30
N GLN A 19 17.39 2.42 -10.07
CA GLN A 19 17.38 1.02 -9.63
C GLN A 19 16.69 0.84 -8.27
N GLU A 20 16.98 1.72 -7.32
CA GLU A 20 16.30 1.72 -6.02
C GLU A 20 14.81 2.04 -6.16
N PHE A 21 14.46 3.04 -6.98
CA PHE A 21 13.06 3.38 -7.26
C PHE A 21 12.29 2.19 -7.83
N ASP A 22 12.85 1.47 -8.81
CA ASP A 22 12.18 0.33 -9.45
C ASP A 22 11.97 -0.82 -8.44
N THR A 23 12.93 -1.06 -7.56
CA THR A 23 12.84 -2.06 -6.48
C THR A 23 11.75 -1.69 -5.46
N ASP A 24 11.79 -0.46 -4.96
CA ASP A 24 10.82 0.04 -3.99
C ASP A 24 9.42 0.14 -4.59
N LEU A 25 9.31 0.47 -5.88
CA LEU A 25 8.04 0.54 -6.59
C LEU A 25 7.38 -0.84 -6.67
N LYS A 26 8.17 -1.89 -6.91
CA LYS A 26 7.66 -3.27 -6.91
C LYS A 26 7.09 -3.62 -5.53
N ARG A 27 7.83 -3.33 -4.45
CA ARG A 27 7.37 -3.57 -3.08
C ARG A 27 6.12 -2.76 -2.74
N TYR A 28 6.11 -1.47 -3.10
CA TYR A 28 4.96 -0.59 -2.91
C TYR A 28 3.70 -1.11 -3.60
N LYS A 29 3.81 -1.54 -4.86
CA LYS A 29 2.67 -2.10 -5.61
C LYS A 29 2.14 -3.40 -4.99
N GLN A 30 3.02 -4.26 -4.49
CA GLN A 30 2.63 -5.49 -3.79
C GLN A 30 1.83 -5.18 -2.52
N LEU A 31 2.31 -4.22 -1.71
CA LEU A 31 1.61 -3.81 -0.50
C LEU A 31 0.25 -3.17 -0.81
N CYS A 32 0.17 -2.32 -1.84
CA CYS A 32 -1.11 -1.76 -2.28
C CYS A 32 -2.10 -2.87 -2.67
N ALA A 33 -1.68 -3.82 -3.51
CA ALA A 33 -2.53 -4.92 -3.94
C ALA A 33 -3.03 -5.78 -2.75
N GLU A 34 -2.17 -6.07 -1.78
CA GLU A 34 -2.56 -6.79 -0.56
C GLU A 34 -3.60 -6.00 0.25
N MET A 35 -3.35 -4.71 0.49
CA MET A 35 -4.25 -3.85 1.27
C MET A 35 -5.60 -3.64 0.57
N ASP A 36 -5.60 -3.48 -0.75
CA ASP A 36 -6.79 -3.30 -1.57
C ASP A 36 -7.63 -4.58 -1.56
N GLY A 37 -7.01 -5.76 -1.70
CA GLY A 37 -7.72 -7.03 -1.61
C GLY A 37 -8.47 -7.22 -0.28
N VAL A 38 -7.88 -6.81 0.85
CA VAL A 38 -8.55 -6.84 2.15
C VAL A 38 -9.73 -5.86 2.19
N ASN A 39 -9.57 -4.65 1.66
CA ASN A 39 -10.64 -3.66 1.62
C ASN A 39 -11.79 -4.10 0.71
N ASP A 40 -11.49 -4.67 -0.45
CA ASP A 40 -12.48 -5.14 -1.40
C ASP A 40 -13.31 -6.28 -0.81
N ARG A 41 -12.67 -7.23 -0.11
CA ARG A 41 -13.39 -8.30 0.57
C ARG A 41 -14.28 -7.78 1.69
N ILE A 42 -13.81 -6.83 2.50
CA ILE A 42 -14.62 -6.17 3.54
C ILE A 42 -15.83 -5.48 2.91
N ASN A 43 -15.63 -4.74 1.82
CA ASN A 43 -16.72 -4.04 1.13
C ASN A 43 -17.73 -5.02 0.53
N GLN A 44 -17.27 -6.14 -0.01
CA GLN A 44 -18.13 -7.21 -0.53
C GLN A 44 -18.98 -7.82 0.60
N LEU A 45 -18.36 -8.16 1.74
CA LEU A 45 -19.06 -8.74 2.89
C LEU A 45 -20.06 -7.74 3.48
N SER A 46 -19.70 -6.44 3.57
CA SER A 46 -20.63 -5.39 4.01
C SER A 46 -21.89 -5.37 3.16
N LYS A 47 -21.76 -5.37 1.83
CA LYS A 47 -22.92 -5.40 0.92
C LYS A 47 -23.75 -6.68 1.05
N GLN A 48 -23.09 -7.81 1.36
CA GLN A 48 -23.82 -9.06 1.61
C GLN A 48 -24.62 -8.98 2.91
N LEU A 49 -24.03 -8.47 3.99
CA LEU A 49 -24.73 -8.26 5.27
C LEU A 49 -25.95 -7.35 5.09
N ASP A 50 -25.84 -6.29 4.29
CA ASP A 50 -26.96 -5.39 3.99
C ASP A 50 -28.12 -6.07 3.24
N SER A 51 -27.89 -7.25 2.64
CA SER A 51 -28.85 -7.95 1.78
C SER A 51 -29.46 -9.22 2.37
N ILE A 52 -28.91 -9.71 3.48
CA ILE A 52 -29.28 -10.99 4.10
C ILE A 52 -30.05 -10.71 5.40
N SER A 53 -31.05 -11.54 5.70
CA SER A 53 -31.79 -11.43 6.97
C SER A 53 -30.87 -11.69 8.17
N GLU A 54 -30.90 -10.79 9.16
CA GLU A 54 -30.08 -10.87 10.39
C GLU A 54 -30.29 -12.17 11.18
N ASP A 55 -31.51 -12.74 11.14
CA ASP A 55 -31.86 -13.98 11.84
C ASP A 55 -31.36 -15.25 11.13
N SER A 56 -30.78 -15.12 9.94
CA SER A 56 -30.34 -16.27 9.16
C SER A 56 -28.96 -16.78 9.61
N PRO A 57 -28.70 -18.10 9.55
CA PRO A 57 -27.36 -18.65 9.79
C PRO A 57 -26.31 -18.06 8.84
N GLN A 58 -26.70 -17.76 7.59
CA GLN A 58 -25.81 -17.14 6.61
C GLN A 58 -25.31 -15.76 7.04
N TYR A 59 -26.16 -14.96 7.71
CA TYR A 59 -25.73 -13.66 8.22
C TYR A 59 -24.61 -13.82 9.26
N GLN A 60 -24.72 -14.80 10.15
CA GLN A 60 -23.70 -15.07 11.18
C GLN A 60 -22.35 -15.42 10.53
N ASP A 61 -22.34 -16.32 9.55
CA ASP A 61 -21.11 -16.71 8.84
C ASP A 61 -20.42 -15.51 8.16
N VAL A 62 -21.21 -14.67 7.48
CA VAL A 62 -20.70 -13.46 6.79
C VAL A 62 -20.20 -12.43 7.80
N ALA A 63 -20.92 -12.25 8.91
CA ALA A 63 -20.57 -11.29 9.95
C ALA A 63 -19.28 -11.68 10.68
N GLU A 64 -19.09 -12.98 10.93
CA GLU A 64 -17.83 -13.49 11.47
C GLU A 64 -16.65 -13.21 10.54
N GLU A 65 -16.77 -13.52 9.24
CA GLU A 65 -15.70 -13.24 8.28
C GLU A 65 -15.40 -11.74 8.18
N TYR A 66 -16.44 -10.92 8.15
CA TYR A 66 -16.30 -9.46 8.15
C TYR A 66 -15.51 -8.99 9.38
N ASN A 67 -15.88 -9.45 10.57
CA ASN A 67 -15.19 -9.09 11.82
C ASN A 67 -13.74 -9.58 11.84
N ARG A 68 -13.47 -10.81 11.37
CA ARG A 68 -12.09 -11.33 11.22
C ARG A 68 -11.23 -10.42 10.35
N LEU A 69 -11.75 -9.91 9.24
CA LEU A 69 -11.00 -8.97 8.38
C LEU A 69 -10.85 -7.58 9.00
N LYS A 70 -11.83 -7.12 9.77
CA LYS A 70 -11.72 -5.87 10.54
C LYS A 70 -10.63 -5.96 11.61
N ASP A 71 -10.52 -7.10 12.28
CA ASP A 71 -9.47 -7.36 13.27
C ASP A 71 -8.11 -7.58 12.62
N LEU A 72 -8.04 -8.24 11.46
CA LEU A 72 -6.83 -8.28 10.64
C LEU A 72 -6.32 -6.87 10.33
N LYS A 73 -7.20 -5.93 9.96
CA LYS A 73 -6.81 -4.53 9.73
C LYS A 73 -6.28 -3.84 10.99
N ARG A 74 -6.68 -4.26 12.18
CA ARG A 74 -6.19 -3.72 13.46
C ARG A 74 -4.89 -4.37 13.91
N SER A 75 -4.52 -5.51 13.33
CA SER A 75 -3.31 -6.25 13.69
C SER A 75 -2.04 -5.40 13.51
N PRO A 76 -1.01 -5.62 14.36
CA PRO A 76 0.27 -4.93 14.23
C PRO A 76 0.94 -5.14 12.86
N ASP A 77 0.82 -6.33 12.27
CA ASP A 77 1.37 -6.63 10.94
C ASP A 77 0.74 -5.75 9.85
N TYR A 78 -0.59 -5.69 9.80
CA TYR A 78 -1.29 -4.85 8.82
C TYR A 78 -0.97 -3.36 9.02
N GLN A 79 -0.91 -2.89 10.26
CA GLN A 79 -0.54 -1.50 10.55
C GLN A 79 0.91 -1.19 10.16
N THR A 80 1.83 -2.14 10.35
CA THR A 80 3.23 -2.03 9.92
C THR A 80 3.32 -1.94 8.39
N LYS A 81 2.64 -2.83 7.66
CA LYS A 81 2.55 -2.78 6.19
C LYS A 81 1.93 -1.47 5.71
N LYS A 82 0.88 -0.98 6.36
CA LYS A 82 0.25 0.32 6.05
C LYS A 82 1.23 1.49 6.22
N LEU A 83 2.05 1.47 7.27
CA LEU A 83 3.09 2.47 7.51
C LEU A 83 4.22 2.36 6.46
N GLU A 84 4.62 1.14 6.10
CA GLU A 84 5.58 0.85 5.03
C GLU A 84 5.09 1.43 3.71
N THR A 85 3.83 1.18 3.32
CA THR A 85 3.20 1.73 2.12
C THR A 85 3.26 3.26 2.08
N LYS A 86 2.96 3.93 3.20
CA LYS A 86 3.04 5.40 3.29
C LYS A 86 4.47 5.90 3.16
N THR A 87 5.41 5.21 3.79
CA THR A 87 6.84 5.55 3.77
C THR A 87 7.43 5.40 2.37
N LEU A 88 7.16 4.26 1.72
CA LEU A 88 7.56 3.98 0.34
C LEU A 88 6.96 4.99 -0.63
N ARG A 89 5.66 5.32 -0.51
CA ARG A 89 5.04 6.35 -1.33
C ARG A 89 5.82 7.66 -1.28
N ASN A 90 6.12 8.15 -0.07
CA ASN A 90 6.87 9.39 0.11
C ASN A 90 8.29 9.30 -0.47
N LYS A 91 8.96 8.16 -0.30
CA LYS A 91 10.29 7.90 -0.86
C LYS A 91 10.27 7.95 -2.38
N LEU A 92 9.36 7.21 -2.99
CA LEU A 92 9.18 7.11 -4.44
C LEU A 92 8.89 8.48 -5.06
N PHE A 93 7.97 9.26 -4.47
CA PHE A 93 7.69 10.62 -4.96
C PHE A 93 8.94 11.51 -4.94
N HIS A 94 9.73 11.44 -3.87
CA HIS A 94 10.95 12.21 -3.75
C HIS A 94 12.00 11.79 -4.78
N ILE A 95 12.29 10.49 -4.92
CA ILE A 95 13.27 9.99 -5.89
C ILE A 95 12.84 10.32 -7.32
N LYS A 96 11.55 10.13 -7.64
CA LYS A 96 11.00 10.49 -8.95
C LYS A 96 11.21 11.96 -9.27
N ARG A 97 11.03 12.85 -8.27
CA ARG A 97 11.32 14.27 -8.42
C ARG A 97 12.80 14.52 -8.69
N MET A 98 13.71 13.92 -7.93
CA MET A 98 15.16 14.11 -8.15
C MET A 98 15.60 13.67 -9.55
N VAL A 99 15.10 12.53 -10.03
CA VAL A 99 15.38 12.06 -11.40
C VAL A 99 14.78 12.99 -12.44
N SER A 100 13.52 13.41 -12.26
CA SER A 100 12.87 14.32 -13.21
C SER A 100 13.51 15.70 -13.25
N ASP A 101 14.06 16.20 -12.14
CA ASP A 101 14.72 17.51 -12.09
C ASP A 101 16.09 17.44 -12.77
N TYR A 102 16.81 16.30 -12.67
CA TYR A 102 18.06 16.05 -13.39
C TYR A 102 17.86 15.92 -14.90
N ASP A 103 16.85 15.16 -15.34
CA ASP A 103 16.58 14.88 -16.76
C ASP A 103 16.09 16.12 -17.55
N LYS A 104 15.73 17.21 -16.87
CA LYS A 104 15.29 18.47 -17.50
C LYS A 104 16.45 19.42 -17.81
N VAL A 105 17.64 19.15 -17.28
CA VAL A 105 18.87 19.91 -17.51
C VAL A 105 19.55 19.37 -18.76
#